data_AF-A0A3N5FIK9-F1
#
_entry.id   AF-A0A3N5FIK9-F1
#
_cell.length_a   1.000
_cell.length_b   1.000
_cell.length_c   1.000
_cell.angle_alpha   90.00
_cell.angle_beta   90.00
_cell.angle_gamma   90.00
#
_symmetry.space_group_name_H-M   'P 1'
#
loop_
_entity.id
_entity.type
_entity.pdbx_description
1 polymer ?
#
loop_
_entity_poly.entity_id
_entity_poly.type
_entity_poly.pdbx_seq_one_letter_code
_entity_poly.pdbx_strand_id
1 'polypeptide(L)'
;MRDAAERDAAERDADAPRAAVLDPIDRASEVVFGLLMSLSFTGALSVASAGRDEIRTMLASAVGCNLAWGLVDAVMFVVRARVARGHRAALAERFARAGDAAEARAVLGEALPGRLAAALPEAALERLRAMARAAAPVPASGSAARDDLRAAFGVFALVVAATFPVVLPFVLLADAATALRVSNGLAIALLFGAGAVLGRYAGWGAARTGFAMVALGAAMVATIRLLGG
;
A
#
# COMPACT_ATOMS: atom_id res chain seq x y z
N MET A 1 -43.67 -7.46 14.32
CA MET A 1 -42.84 -6.24 14.49
C MET A 1 -41.36 -6.54 14.73
N ARG A 2 -41.02 -7.58 15.49
CA ARG A 2 -39.62 -8.00 15.75
C ARG A 2 -38.90 -8.54 14.50
N ASP A 3 -39.59 -9.33 13.69
CA ASP A 3 -39.07 -9.87 12.42
C ASP A 3 -38.77 -8.81 11.34
N ALA A 4 -39.47 -7.67 11.37
CA ALA A 4 -39.23 -6.58 10.42
C ALA A 4 -37.95 -5.80 10.79
N ALA A 5 -37.69 -5.62 12.09
CA ALA A 5 -36.48 -4.96 12.58
C ALA A 5 -35.22 -5.84 12.39
N GLU A 6 -35.35 -7.16 12.51
CA GLU A 6 -34.25 -8.10 12.27
C GLU A 6 -33.92 -8.23 10.76
N ARG A 7 -34.93 -8.14 9.88
CA ARG A 7 -34.73 -8.06 8.42
C ARG A 7 -34.10 -6.74 7.99
N ASP A 8 -34.54 -5.62 8.56
CA ASP A 8 -33.94 -4.30 8.34
C ASP A 8 -32.47 -4.23 8.82
N ALA A 9 -32.12 -4.93 9.90
CA ALA A 9 -30.74 -5.03 10.38
C ALA A 9 -29.88 -5.90 9.46
N ALA A 10 -30.43 -7.00 8.94
CA ALA A 10 -29.75 -7.88 8.00
C ALA A 10 -29.56 -7.24 6.61
N GLU A 11 -30.51 -6.43 6.14
CA GLU A 11 -30.40 -5.68 4.88
C GLU A 11 -29.43 -4.50 4.99
N ARG A 12 -29.35 -3.84 6.16
CA ARG A 12 -28.34 -2.79 6.43
C ARG A 12 -26.90 -3.34 6.50
N ASP A 13 -26.72 -4.61 6.86
CA ASP A 13 -25.41 -5.27 6.86
C ASP A 13 -25.00 -5.72 5.44
N ALA A 14 -25.96 -5.90 4.53
CA ALA A 14 -25.73 -6.27 3.14
C ALA A 14 -25.30 -5.09 2.23
N ASP A 15 -25.64 -3.85 2.61
CA ASP A 15 -25.34 -2.63 1.85
C ASP A 15 -24.12 -1.86 2.39
N ALA A 16 -23.43 -2.41 3.38
CA ALA A 16 -22.11 -1.92 3.77
C ALA A 16 -21.16 -2.13 2.58
N PRO A 17 -20.62 -1.05 1.96
CA PRO A 17 -19.73 -1.19 0.83
C PRO A 17 -18.55 -2.03 1.30
N ARG A 18 -18.45 -3.27 0.78
CA ARG A 18 -17.33 -4.17 1.04
C ARG A 18 -16.07 -3.35 0.86
N ALA A 19 -15.44 -3.00 1.98
CA ALA A 19 -14.32 -2.08 2.00
C ALA A 19 -13.31 -2.59 0.98
N ALA A 20 -13.12 -1.84 -0.10
CA ALA A 20 -12.22 -2.22 -1.16
C ALA A 20 -10.89 -2.57 -0.50
N VAL A 21 -10.45 -3.81 -0.72
CA VAL A 21 -9.51 -4.53 0.13
C VAL A 21 -8.18 -3.80 0.31
N LEU A 22 -7.87 -2.80 -0.54
CA LEU A 22 -6.74 -1.87 -0.43
C LEU A 22 -7.09 -0.51 -1.09
N ASP A 23 -6.68 0.62 -0.51
CA ASP A 23 -6.69 1.94 -1.19
C ASP A 23 -5.77 1.86 -2.42
N PRO A 24 -6.24 2.24 -3.63
CA PRO A 24 -5.43 2.25 -4.85
C PRO A 24 -4.05 2.89 -4.72
N ILE A 25 -3.90 3.91 -3.86
CA ILE A 25 -2.60 4.57 -3.61
C ILE A 25 -1.64 3.63 -2.88
N ASP A 26 -2.13 2.97 -1.83
CA ASP A 26 -1.31 2.07 -1.01
C ASP A 26 -0.77 0.91 -1.87
N ARG A 27 -1.64 0.29 -2.69
CA ARG A 27 -1.25 -0.80 -3.60
C ARG A 27 -0.15 -0.39 -4.56
N ALA A 28 -0.33 0.76 -5.20
CA ALA A 28 0.59 1.19 -6.24
C ALA A 28 1.91 1.69 -5.65
N SER A 29 1.89 2.27 -4.44
CA SER A 29 3.10 2.64 -3.70
C SER A 29 3.89 1.39 -3.27
N GLU A 30 3.22 0.35 -2.76
CA GLU A 30 3.85 -0.93 -2.41
C GLU A 30 4.50 -1.60 -3.62
N VAL A 31 3.82 -1.64 -4.77
CA VAL A 31 4.39 -2.16 -6.02
C VAL A 31 5.62 -1.35 -6.43
N VAL A 32 5.57 -0.02 -6.37
CA VAL A 32 6.73 0.83 -6.71
C VAL A 32 7.90 0.55 -5.75
N PHE A 33 7.66 0.48 -4.45
CA PHE A 33 8.72 0.16 -3.48
C PHE A 33 9.34 -1.22 -3.71
N GLY A 34 8.53 -2.25 -3.92
CA GLY A 34 9.01 -3.60 -4.22
C GLY A 34 9.81 -3.67 -5.53
N LEU A 35 9.38 -2.95 -6.58
CA LEU A 35 10.11 -2.88 -7.85
C LEU A 35 11.45 -2.13 -7.69
N LEU A 36 11.48 -1.01 -6.97
CA LEU A 36 12.71 -0.24 -6.72
C LEU A 36 13.73 -1.06 -5.92
N MET A 37 13.28 -1.84 -4.94
CA MET A 37 14.14 -2.75 -4.17
C MET A 37 14.66 -3.90 -5.04
N SER A 38 13.79 -4.56 -5.82
CA SER A 38 14.21 -5.66 -6.71
C SER A 38 15.22 -5.18 -7.77
N LEU A 39 15.00 -3.97 -8.31
CA LEU A 39 15.96 -3.28 -9.18
C LEU A 39 17.27 -2.94 -8.49
N SER A 40 17.24 -2.68 -7.19
CA SER A 40 18.43 -2.37 -6.41
C SER A 40 19.31 -3.60 -6.24
N PHE A 41 18.71 -4.74 -5.92
CA PHE A 41 19.43 -6.02 -5.86
C PHE A 41 19.92 -6.44 -7.24
N THR A 42 19.06 -6.46 -8.26
CA THR A 42 19.48 -6.84 -9.61
C THR A 42 20.48 -5.85 -10.23
N GLY A 43 20.43 -4.58 -9.83
CA GLY A 43 21.40 -3.54 -10.20
C GLY A 43 22.77 -3.69 -9.53
N ALA A 44 22.82 -4.27 -8.32
CA ALA A 44 24.04 -4.62 -7.58
C ALA A 44 24.62 -5.99 -7.97
N LEU A 45 24.02 -6.67 -8.96
CA LEU A 45 24.60 -7.87 -9.55
C LEU A 45 25.47 -7.43 -10.73
N SER A 46 26.78 -7.42 -10.54
CA SER A 46 27.74 -7.39 -11.64
C SER A 46 27.73 -8.75 -12.37
N VAL A 47 26.73 -8.95 -13.25
CA VAL A 47 26.49 -10.19 -14.03
C VAL A 47 27.60 -10.46 -15.08
N ALA A 48 28.60 -9.59 -15.18
CA ALA A 48 29.64 -9.68 -16.21
C ALA A 48 30.62 -10.86 -16.05
N SER A 49 30.67 -11.53 -14.89
CA SER A 49 31.76 -12.46 -14.55
C SER A 49 31.34 -13.83 -13.97
N ALA A 50 30.05 -14.08 -13.74
CA ALA A 50 29.61 -15.22 -12.91
C ALA A 50 29.40 -16.53 -13.71
N GLY A 51 29.82 -17.66 -13.13
CA GLY A 51 29.61 -19.02 -13.67
C GLY A 51 28.16 -19.53 -13.51
N ARG A 52 27.81 -20.64 -14.19
CA ARG A 52 26.43 -21.20 -14.18
C ARG A 52 25.89 -21.53 -12.78
N ASP A 53 26.73 -22.05 -11.88
CA ASP A 53 26.31 -22.37 -10.51
C ASP A 53 26.18 -21.13 -9.62
N GLU A 54 26.99 -20.09 -9.88
CA GLU A 54 26.81 -18.78 -9.26
C GLU A 54 25.50 -18.14 -9.70
N ILE A 55 25.13 -18.25 -10.99
CA ILE A 55 23.85 -17.74 -11.51
C ILE A 55 22.65 -18.42 -10.82
N ARG A 56 22.69 -19.73 -10.61
CA ARG A 56 21.61 -20.46 -9.91
C ARG A 56 21.48 -20.06 -8.45
N THR A 57 22.61 -19.95 -7.75
CA THR A 57 22.64 -19.52 -6.35
C THR A 57 22.15 -18.08 -6.22
N MET A 58 22.54 -17.22 -7.16
CA MET A 58 22.11 -15.83 -7.25
C MET A 58 20.61 -15.71 -7.55
N LEU A 59 20.06 -16.53 -8.43
CA LEU A 59 18.62 -16.60 -8.70
C LEU A 59 17.82 -17.06 -7.50
N ALA A 60 18.29 -18.09 -6.78
CA ALA A 60 17.65 -18.54 -5.55
C ALA A 60 17.64 -17.41 -4.50
N SER A 61 18.74 -16.68 -4.37
CA SER A 61 18.83 -15.49 -3.50
C SER A 61 17.87 -14.37 -3.94
N ALA A 62 17.75 -14.10 -5.24
CA ALA A 62 16.84 -13.07 -5.76
C ALA A 62 15.36 -13.42 -5.52
N VAL A 63 14.98 -14.68 -5.73
CA VAL A 63 13.61 -15.16 -5.43
C VAL A 63 13.34 -15.11 -3.93
N GLY A 64 14.28 -15.57 -3.11
CA GLY A 64 14.17 -15.51 -1.64
C GLY A 64 14.03 -14.07 -1.14
N CYS A 65 14.78 -13.14 -1.71
CA CYS A 65 14.69 -11.72 -1.40
C CYS A 65 13.31 -11.13 -1.76
N ASN A 66 12.80 -11.40 -2.97
CA ASN A 66 11.47 -10.92 -3.38
C ASN A 66 10.35 -11.47 -2.48
N LEU A 67 10.42 -12.74 -2.08
CA LEU A 67 9.46 -13.35 -1.15
C LEU A 67 9.56 -12.73 0.25
N ALA A 68 10.77 -12.55 0.77
CA ALA A 68 11.00 -11.92 2.07
C ALA A 68 10.48 -10.48 2.09
N TRP A 69 10.70 -9.72 1.02
CA TRP A 69 10.19 -8.37 0.89
C TRP A 69 8.66 -8.30 0.85
N GLY A 70 8.01 -9.14 0.03
CA GLY A 70 6.55 -9.21 0.02
C GLY A 70 5.97 -9.55 1.40
N LEU A 71 6.66 -10.38 2.19
CA LEU A 71 6.26 -10.69 3.56
C LEU A 71 6.39 -9.47 4.48
N VAL A 72 7.48 -8.70 4.36
CA VAL A 72 7.66 -7.44 5.10
C VAL A 72 6.53 -6.47 4.76
N ASP A 73 6.20 -6.30 3.49
CA ASP A 73 5.10 -5.43 3.05
C ASP A 73 3.75 -5.87 3.64
N ALA A 74 3.45 -7.18 3.61
CA ALA A 74 2.24 -7.71 4.24
C ALA A 74 2.18 -7.47 5.75
N VAL A 75 3.30 -7.65 6.46
CA VAL A 75 3.38 -7.35 7.91
C VAL A 75 3.17 -5.85 8.15
N MET A 76 3.85 -5.00 7.37
CA MET A 76 3.74 -3.55 7.49
C MET A 76 2.35 -3.04 7.14
N PHE A 77 1.66 -3.68 6.20
CA PHE A 77 0.25 -3.42 5.91
C PHE A 77 -0.62 -3.67 7.16
N VAL A 78 -0.48 -4.83 7.80
CA VAL A 78 -1.24 -5.15 9.04
C VAL A 78 -0.93 -4.14 10.15
N VAL A 79 0.34 -3.78 10.32
CA VAL A 79 0.75 -2.76 11.30
C VAL A 79 0.06 -1.42 10.99
N ARG A 80 0.11 -0.97 9.73
CA ARG A 80 -0.55 0.28 9.29
C ARG A 80 -2.05 0.24 9.54
N ALA A 81 -2.72 -0.86 9.20
CA ALA A 81 -4.15 -1.03 9.40
C ALA A 81 -4.52 -0.95 10.90
N ARG A 82 -3.74 -1.58 11.77
CA ARG A 82 -3.92 -1.53 13.23
C ARG A 82 -3.67 -0.14 13.79
N VAL A 83 -2.57 0.51 13.41
CA VAL A 83 -2.23 1.87 13.85
C VAL A 83 -3.28 2.86 13.39
N ALA A 84 -3.71 2.80 12.12
CA ALA A 84 -4.74 3.68 11.58
C ALA A 84 -6.08 3.51 12.32
N ARG A 85 -6.51 2.28 12.59
CA ARG A 85 -7.73 2.04 13.38
C ARG A 85 -7.59 2.53 14.82
N GLY A 86 -6.46 2.27 15.47
CA GLY A 86 -6.19 2.75 16.83
C GLY A 86 -6.19 4.28 16.91
N HIS A 87 -5.56 4.94 15.94
CA HIS A 87 -5.53 6.39 15.85
C HIS A 87 -6.93 6.98 15.61
N ARG A 88 -7.72 6.41 14.69
CA ARG A 88 -9.11 6.83 14.45
C ARG A 88 -9.99 6.65 15.69
N ALA A 89 -9.86 5.53 16.40
CA ALA A 89 -10.59 5.29 17.64
C ALA A 89 -10.21 6.30 18.73
N ALA A 90 -8.92 6.57 18.90
CA ALA A 90 -8.43 7.56 19.86
C ALA A 90 -8.92 8.99 19.51
N LEU A 91 -8.92 9.37 18.23
CA LEU A 91 -9.47 10.64 17.77
C LEU A 91 -10.97 10.74 18.04
N ALA A 92 -11.74 9.70 17.72
CA ALA A 92 -13.18 9.68 17.96
C ALA A 92 -13.51 9.80 19.46
N GLU A 93 -12.75 9.10 20.32
CA GLU A 93 -12.91 9.19 21.77
C GLU A 93 -12.57 10.60 22.29
N ARG A 94 -11.42 11.17 21.88
CA ARG A 94 -11.04 12.55 22.23
C ARG A 94 -12.10 13.56 21.80
N PHE A 95 -12.63 13.40 20.58
CA PHE A 95 -13.68 14.25 20.06
C PHE A 95 -14.99 14.14 20.87
N ALA A 96 -15.39 12.91 21.23
CA ALA A 96 -16.58 12.67 22.05
C ALA A 96 -16.43 13.24 23.49
N ARG A 97 -15.21 13.28 24.02
CA ARG A 97 -14.90 13.70 25.40
C ARG A 97 -14.49 15.17 25.55
N ALA A 98 -14.23 15.89 24.47
CA ALA A 98 -13.83 17.29 24.51
C ALA A 98 -14.74 18.15 25.41
N GLY A 99 -14.22 19.13 26.12
CA GLY A 99 -14.98 19.95 27.07
C GLY A 99 -15.88 20.99 26.41
N ASP A 100 -15.42 21.57 25.29
CA ASP A 100 -16.10 22.66 24.61
C ASP A 100 -16.00 22.58 23.07
N ALA A 101 -16.58 23.57 22.38
CA ALA A 101 -16.59 23.65 20.93
C ALA A 101 -15.20 23.96 20.33
N ALA A 102 -14.34 24.67 21.06
CA ALA A 102 -13.00 25.01 20.59
C ALA A 102 -12.09 23.77 20.59
N GLU A 103 -12.11 23.00 21.67
CA GLU A 103 -11.38 21.75 21.82
C GLU A 103 -11.86 20.69 20.81
N ALA A 104 -13.18 20.55 20.64
CA ALA A 104 -13.72 19.61 19.65
C ALA A 104 -13.36 20.00 18.22
N ARG A 105 -13.30 21.30 17.91
CA ARG A 105 -12.86 21.80 16.60
C ARG A 105 -11.37 21.55 16.38
N ALA A 106 -10.54 21.68 17.41
CA ALA A 106 -9.13 21.36 17.35
C ALA A 106 -8.89 19.87 17.04
N VAL A 107 -9.57 18.97 17.78
CA VAL A 107 -9.49 17.52 17.54
C VAL A 107 -10.00 17.17 16.13
N LEU A 108 -11.09 17.78 15.69
CA LEU A 108 -11.64 17.54 14.35
C LEU A 108 -10.71 18.05 13.23
N GLY A 109 -9.93 19.11 13.50
CA GLY A 109 -8.90 19.62 12.61
C GLY A 109 -7.72 18.65 12.39
N GLU A 110 -7.52 17.67 13.26
CA GLU A 110 -6.55 16.59 13.04
C GLU A 110 -7.04 15.57 11.98
N ALA A 111 -8.37 15.48 11.77
CA ALA A 111 -9.00 14.50 10.87
C ALA A 111 -9.53 15.12 9.56
N LEU A 112 -9.92 16.39 9.57
CA LEU A 112 -10.47 17.10 8.43
C LEU A 112 -9.53 18.21 7.94
N PRO A 113 -9.56 18.55 6.64
CA PRO A 113 -8.88 19.74 6.15
C PRO A 113 -9.28 20.97 6.98
N GLY A 114 -8.30 21.77 7.41
CA GLY A 114 -8.54 22.85 8.38
C GLY A 114 -9.64 23.85 7.98
N ARG A 115 -9.84 24.08 6.68
CA ARG A 115 -10.94 24.93 6.17
C ARG A 115 -12.33 24.35 6.44
N LEU A 116 -12.47 23.03 6.39
CA LEU A 116 -13.75 22.35 6.60
C LEU A 116 -14.09 22.28 8.10
N ALA A 117 -13.10 21.97 8.94
CA ALA A 117 -13.25 22.04 10.39
C ALA A 117 -13.59 23.47 10.85
N ALA A 118 -12.96 24.49 10.26
CA ALA A 118 -13.22 25.89 10.55
C ALA A 118 -14.59 26.39 10.07
N ALA A 119 -15.20 25.76 9.07
CA ALA A 119 -16.50 26.16 8.53
C ALA A 119 -17.72 25.56 9.29
N LEU A 120 -17.51 24.58 10.17
CA LEU A 120 -18.61 23.88 10.85
C LEU A 120 -19.25 24.74 11.95
N PRO A 121 -20.56 25.05 11.89
CA PRO A 121 -21.22 25.77 12.97
C PRO A 121 -21.19 24.94 14.27
N GLU A 122 -21.16 25.61 15.43
CA GLU A 122 -21.08 24.94 16.74
C GLU A 122 -22.21 23.93 16.96
N ALA A 123 -23.43 24.26 16.52
CA ALA A 123 -24.57 23.34 16.59
C ALA A 123 -24.35 22.03 15.81
N ALA A 124 -23.66 22.08 14.66
CA ALA A 124 -23.32 20.88 13.91
C ALA A 124 -22.21 20.09 14.61
N LEU A 125 -21.23 20.78 15.21
CA LEU A 125 -20.16 20.16 15.98
C LEU A 125 -20.72 19.38 17.19
N GLU A 126 -21.66 19.96 17.93
CA GLU A 126 -22.27 19.29 19.08
C GLU A 126 -23.16 18.12 18.65
N ARG A 127 -23.87 18.21 17.52
CA ARG A 127 -24.60 17.06 16.95
C ARG A 127 -23.64 15.92 16.60
N LEU A 128 -22.50 16.22 15.97
CA LEU A 128 -21.49 15.21 15.66
C LEU A 128 -20.88 14.60 16.93
N ARG A 129 -20.64 15.40 17.98
CA ARG A 129 -20.17 14.90 19.28
C ARG A 129 -21.18 13.99 19.95
N ALA A 130 -22.46 14.36 19.93
CA ALA A 130 -23.54 13.52 20.45
C ALA A 130 -23.62 12.18 19.70
N MET A 131 -23.49 12.21 18.36
CA MET A 131 -23.42 10.99 17.55
C MET A 131 -22.20 10.14 17.90
N ALA A 132 -21.02 10.75 18.09
CA ALA A 132 -19.80 10.04 18.47
C ALA A 132 -19.89 9.39 19.86
N ARG A 133 -20.55 10.04 20.82
CA ARG A 133 -20.84 9.48 22.16
C ARG A 133 -21.83 8.32 22.12
N ALA A 134 -22.82 8.41 21.23
CA ALA A 134 -23.85 7.39 21.07
C ALA A 134 -23.38 6.19 20.22
N ALA A 135 -22.35 6.38 19.39
CA ALA A 135 -21.76 5.30 18.63
C ALA A 135 -21.12 4.28 19.58
N ALA A 136 -21.51 3.01 19.45
CA ALA A 136 -20.84 1.94 20.16
C ALA A 136 -19.35 1.93 19.76
N PRO A 137 -18.42 1.63 20.69
CA PRO A 137 -17.03 1.43 20.33
C PRO A 137 -16.98 0.37 19.21
N VAL A 138 -16.35 0.71 18.08
CA VAL A 138 -16.24 -0.21 16.94
C VAL A 138 -15.68 -1.52 17.48
N PRO A 139 -16.43 -2.64 17.41
CA PRO A 139 -16.02 -3.86 18.05
C PRO A 139 -14.67 -4.27 17.46
N ALA A 140 -13.66 -4.39 18.32
CA ALA A 140 -12.36 -4.98 18.01
C ALA A 140 -12.53 -6.50 17.80
N SER A 141 -13.46 -6.91 16.94
CA SER A 141 -13.79 -8.32 16.75
C SER A 141 -12.84 -8.96 15.75
N GLY A 142 -12.62 -10.27 15.92
CA GLY A 142 -11.70 -11.06 15.10
C GLY A 142 -11.99 -11.08 13.60
N SER A 143 -13.13 -10.55 13.13
CA SER A 143 -13.40 -10.34 11.70
C SER A 143 -12.44 -9.32 11.09
N ALA A 144 -12.19 -8.21 11.78
CA ALA A 144 -11.25 -7.18 11.32
C ALA A 144 -9.82 -7.73 11.17
N ALA A 145 -9.39 -8.59 12.10
CA ALA A 145 -8.09 -9.24 12.02
C ALA A 145 -7.99 -10.24 10.84
N ARG A 146 -9.08 -10.95 10.52
CA ARG A 146 -9.13 -11.84 9.35
C ARG A 146 -9.12 -11.06 8.05
N ASP A 147 -9.84 -9.95 7.99
CA ASP A 147 -9.89 -9.11 6.80
C ASP A 147 -8.56 -8.40 6.57
N ASP A 148 -7.88 -7.94 7.62
CA ASP A 148 -6.51 -7.44 7.53
C ASP A 148 -5.55 -8.50 7.00
N LEU A 149 -5.66 -9.74 7.48
CA LEU A 149 -4.77 -10.82 7.05
C LEU A 149 -5.02 -11.19 5.58
N ARG A 150 -6.28 -11.18 5.13
CA ARG A 150 -6.63 -11.36 3.71
C ARG A 150 -6.08 -10.23 2.85
N ALA A 151 -6.22 -8.99 3.29
CA ALA A 151 -5.67 -7.83 2.59
C ALA A 151 -4.14 -7.87 2.54
N ALA A 152 -3.48 -8.21 3.64
CA ALA A 152 -2.04 -8.40 3.73
C ALA A 152 -1.55 -9.51 2.78
N PHE A 153 -2.26 -10.63 2.70
CA PHE A 153 -1.97 -11.66 1.72
C PHE A 153 -2.16 -11.16 0.28
N GLY A 154 -3.17 -10.31 0.04
CA GLY A 154 -3.35 -9.62 -1.23
C GLY A 154 -2.16 -8.74 -1.60
N VAL A 155 -1.61 -7.96 -0.64
CA VAL A 155 -0.39 -7.16 -0.82
C VAL A 155 0.81 -8.06 -1.14
N PHE A 156 1.04 -9.09 -0.32
CA PHE A 156 2.11 -10.07 -0.54
C PHE A 156 2.04 -10.65 -1.96
N ALA A 157 0.89 -11.17 -2.34
CA ALA A 157 0.69 -11.80 -3.64
C ALA A 157 0.88 -10.79 -4.78
N LEU A 158 0.41 -9.55 -4.61
CA LEU A 158 0.58 -8.47 -5.59
C LEU A 158 2.07 -8.14 -5.79
N VAL A 159 2.83 -7.95 -4.70
CA VAL A 159 4.25 -7.60 -4.74
C VAL A 159 5.07 -8.72 -5.35
N VAL A 160 4.82 -9.98 -4.94
CA VAL A 160 5.49 -11.14 -5.51
C VAL A 160 5.14 -11.29 -6.99
N ALA A 161 3.86 -11.18 -7.37
CA ALA A 161 3.43 -11.28 -8.77
C ALA A 161 3.98 -10.14 -9.64
N ALA A 162 4.18 -8.94 -9.09
CA ALA A 162 4.77 -7.81 -9.81
C ALA A 162 6.29 -7.97 -10.02
N THR A 163 6.99 -8.61 -9.08
CA THR A 163 8.45 -8.78 -9.14
C THR A 163 8.89 -10.05 -9.85
N PHE A 164 8.07 -11.11 -9.86
CA PHE A 164 8.37 -12.38 -10.52
C PHE A 164 8.67 -12.28 -12.03
N PRO A 165 7.93 -11.49 -12.84
CA PRO A 165 8.23 -11.32 -14.26
C PRO A 165 9.63 -10.76 -14.52
N VAL A 166 10.18 -9.97 -13.59
CA VAL A 166 11.53 -9.40 -13.71
C VAL A 166 12.61 -10.46 -13.53
N VAL A 167 12.36 -11.49 -12.72
CA VAL A 167 13.30 -12.60 -12.48
C VAL A 167 13.18 -13.71 -13.53
N LEU A 168 12.00 -13.87 -14.12
CA LEU A 168 11.68 -14.93 -15.09
C LEU A 168 12.68 -15.05 -16.27
N PRO A 169 13.19 -13.97 -16.89
CA PRO A 169 14.16 -14.06 -17.98
C PRO A 169 15.43 -14.83 -17.62
N PHE A 170 15.90 -14.74 -16.38
CA PHE A 170 17.11 -15.44 -15.92
C PHE A 170 16.91 -16.95 -15.73
N VAL A 171 15.66 -17.40 -15.62
CA VAL A 171 15.31 -18.83 -15.56
C VAL A 171 15.17 -19.41 -16.98
N LEU A 172 14.64 -18.60 -17.90
CA LEU A 172 14.32 -19.04 -19.26
C LEU A 172 15.48 -18.89 -20.25
N LEU A 173 16.37 -17.92 -20.04
CA LEU A 173 17.45 -17.58 -20.97
C LEU A 173 18.79 -18.04 -20.42
N ALA A 174 19.55 -18.77 -21.24
CA ALA A 174 20.88 -19.25 -20.89
C ALA A 174 21.95 -18.15 -20.96
N ASP A 175 21.74 -17.13 -21.79
CA ASP A 175 22.63 -15.97 -21.90
C ASP A 175 22.26 -14.90 -20.86
N ALA A 176 23.15 -14.69 -19.90
CA ALA A 176 22.92 -13.78 -18.78
C ALA A 176 22.80 -12.31 -19.23
N ALA A 177 23.52 -11.92 -20.28
CA ALA A 177 23.46 -10.55 -20.81
C ALA A 177 22.09 -10.26 -21.45
N THR A 178 21.55 -11.20 -22.21
CA THR A 178 20.19 -11.10 -22.79
C THR A 178 19.13 -11.16 -21.70
N ALA A 179 19.27 -12.04 -20.71
CA ALA A 179 18.36 -12.12 -19.55
C ALA A 179 18.26 -10.78 -18.81
N LEU A 180 19.40 -10.15 -18.55
CA LEU A 180 19.46 -8.85 -17.88
C LEU A 180 18.77 -7.73 -18.70
N ARG A 181 18.95 -7.70 -20.02
CA ARG A 181 18.29 -6.70 -20.89
C ARG A 181 16.77 -6.88 -20.89
N VAL A 182 16.29 -8.11 -21.03
CA VAL A 182 14.84 -8.42 -21.00
C VAL A 182 14.25 -8.08 -19.63
N SER A 183 14.94 -8.46 -18.55
CA SER A 183 14.57 -8.13 -17.18
C SER A 183 14.44 -6.62 -16.95
N ASN A 184 15.43 -5.83 -17.36
CA ASN A 184 15.39 -4.37 -17.27
C ASN A 184 14.22 -3.78 -18.07
N GLY A 185 13.95 -4.29 -19.27
CA GLY A 185 12.80 -3.86 -20.08
C GLY A 185 11.46 -4.11 -19.38
N LEU A 186 11.30 -5.29 -18.78
CA LEU A 186 10.09 -5.63 -18.00
C LEU A 186 9.95 -4.73 -16.77
N ALA A 187 11.03 -4.50 -16.03
CA ALA A 187 11.02 -3.62 -14.86
C ALA A 187 10.62 -2.18 -15.24
N ILE A 188 11.15 -1.64 -16.36
CA ILE A 188 10.78 -0.33 -16.89
C ILE A 188 9.27 -0.28 -17.23
N ALA A 189 8.75 -1.30 -17.92
CA ALA A 189 7.34 -1.35 -18.29
C ALA A 189 6.42 -1.40 -17.05
N LEU A 190 6.80 -2.19 -16.04
CA LEU A 190 6.06 -2.32 -14.78
C LEU A 190 6.11 -1.03 -13.95
N LEU A 191 7.28 -0.38 -13.84
CA LEU A 191 7.40 0.92 -13.16
C LEU A 191 6.56 2.00 -13.85
N PHE A 192 6.61 2.05 -15.18
CA PHE A 192 5.82 3.00 -15.95
C PHE A 192 4.33 2.77 -15.71
N GLY A 193 3.87 1.52 -15.79
CA GLY A 193 2.47 1.16 -15.56
C GLY A 193 1.99 1.53 -14.15
N ALA A 194 2.77 1.18 -13.12
CA ALA A 194 2.46 1.52 -11.73
C ALA A 194 2.43 3.05 -11.51
N GLY A 195 3.44 3.76 -12.02
CA GLY A 195 3.50 5.22 -11.97
C GLY A 195 2.34 5.89 -12.69
N ALA A 196 1.91 5.34 -13.84
CA ALA A 196 0.77 5.84 -14.60
C ALA A 196 -0.57 5.63 -13.86
N VAL A 197 -0.73 4.51 -13.15
CA VAL A 197 -1.89 4.30 -12.28
C VAL A 197 -1.93 5.33 -11.15
N LEU A 198 -0.80 5.56 -10.47
CA LEU A 198 -0.68 6.57 -9.41
C LEU A 198 -1.01 7.98 -9.90
N GLY A 199 -0.46 8.39 -11.04
CA GLY A 199 -0.71 9.75 -11.55
C GLY A 199 -2.12 9.99 -12.06
N ARG A 200 -2.82 8.94 -12.52
CA ARG A 200 -4.25 9.04 -12.81
C ARG A 200 -5.05 9.25 -11.53
N TYR A 201 -4.73 8.50 -10.49
CA TYR A 201 -5.44 8.60 -9.21
C TYR A 201 -5.19 9.97 -8.53
N ALA A 202 -3.96 10.48 -8.59
CA ALA A 202 -3.60 11.79 -8.01
C ALA A 202 -3.96 13.01 -8.88
N GLY A 203 -4.50 12.81 -10.09
CA GLY A 203 -4.81 13.90 -11.03
C GLY A 203 -3.58 14.56 -11.68
N TRP A 204 -2.38 14.00 -11.52
CA TRP A 204 -1.11 14.55 -12.03
C TRP A 204 -0.78 14.11 -13.47
N GLY A 205 -1.60 13.26 -14.06
CA GLY A 205 -1.47 12.78 -15.44
C GLY A 205 -0.60 11.53 -15.56
N ALA A 206 -1.15 10.50 -16.21
CA ALA A 206 -0.59 9.15 -16.28
C ALA A 206 0.83 9.09 -16.86
N ALA A 207 1.04 9.74 -18.01
CA ALA A 207 2.32 9.67 -18.71
C ALA A 207 3.44 10.38 -17.92
N ARG A 208 3.13 11.54 -17.33
CA ARG A 208 4.12 12.34 -16.57
C ARG A 208 4.64 11.56 -15.37
N THR A 209 3.75 10.97 -14.57
CA THR A 209 4.13 10.18 -13.40
C THR A 209 4.76 8.85 -13.77
N GLY A 210 4.30 8.20 -14.85
CA GLY A 210 4.92 6.99 -15.38
C GLY A 210 6.39 7.21 -15.76
N PHE A 211 6.67 8.25 -16.55
CA PHE A 211 8.05 8.59 -16.92
C PHE A 211 8.88 9.05 -15.72
N ALA A 212 8.31 9.81 -14.79
CA ALA A 212 9.01 10.22 -13.56
C ALA A 212 9.43 9.00 -12.72
N MET A 213 8.56 7.99 -12.59
CA MET A 213 8.90 6.76 -11.87
C MET A 213 9.98 5.96 -12.57
N VAL A 214 9.93 5.82 -13.90
CA VAL A 214 11.01 5.17 -14.66
C VAL A 214 12.34 5.90 -14.48
N ALA A 215 12.34 7.22 -14.54
CA ALA A 215 13.55 8.04 -14.34
C ALA A 215 14.12 7.85 -12.93
N LEU A 216 13.27 7.82 -11.91
CA LEU A 216 13.66 7.54 -10.52
C LEU A 216 14.29 6.14 -10.39
N GLY A 217 13.66 5.11 -10.96
CA GLY A 217 14.21 3.76 -10.94
C GLY A 217 15.56 3.66 -11.66
N ALA A 218 15.70 4.31 -12.81
CA ALA A 218 16.96 4.37 -13.54
C ALA A 218 18.07 5.07 -12.74
N ALA A 219 17.74 6.18 -12.08
CA ALA A 219 18.66 6.90 -11.21
C ALA A 219 19.14 6.04 -10.04
N MET A 220 18.22 5.32 -9.37
CA MET A 220 18.58 4.41 -8.28
C MET A 220 19.54 3.30 -8.74
N VAL A 221 19.23 2.63 -9.85
CA VAL A 221 20.10 1.59 -10.40
C VAL A 221 21.49 2.15 -10.76
N ALA A 222 21.54 3.35 -11.34
CA ALA A 222 22.81 3.99 -11.64
C ALA A 222 23.63 4.29 -10.37
N THR A 223 22.99 4.81 -9.32
CA THR A 223 23.64 5.07 -8.02
C THR A 223 24.20 3.81 -7.40
N ILE A 224 23.47 2.70 -7.45
CA ILE A 224 23.91 1.41 -6.87
C ILE A 224 25.13 0.86 -7.59
N ARG A 225 25.16 0.94 -8.92
CA ARG A 225 26.35 0.57 -9.70
C ARG A 225 27.55 1.45 -9.37
N LEU A 226 27.34 2.75 -9.18
CA LEU A 226 28.40 3.68 -8.80
C LEU A 226 28.95 3.40 -7.38
N LEU A 227 28.14 2.84 -6.49
CA LEU A 227 28.51 2.48 -5.11
C LEU A 227 29.23 1.12 -5.01
N GLY A 228 29.51 0.45 -6.13
CA GLY A 228 30.30 -0.79 -6.17
C GLY A 228 29.49 -2.08 -6.21
N GLY A 229 28.25 -2.02 -6.69
CA GLY A 229 27.49 -3.20 -7.11
C GLY A 229 28.01 -3.86 -8.40
#